data_AF-J3LI48-F1
#
_entry.id   AF-J3LI48-F1
#
_cell.length_a   1.000
_cell.length_b   1.000
_cell.length_c   1.000
_cell.angle_alpha   90.00
_cell.angle_beta   90.00
_cell.angle_gamma   90.00
#
_symmetry.space_group_name_H-M   'P 1'
#
loop_
_entity.id
_entity.type
_entity.pdbx_description
1 polymer ?
#
loop_
_entity_poly.entity_id
_entity_poly.type
_entity_poly.pdbx_seq_one_letter_code
_entity_poly.pdbx_strand_id
1 'polypeptide(L)'
;MAAVLPQSSALERSSAEVFDCARGVWEIIPGMWQLDVPPNQIVAVAGRLFSSGDCLNSWKGHVEVYDGELNIWSIMDHSTLPDLSLLATLPPSAQRLYLTMAVVDTQLYFLAGYQVAVADAGDGFRTVSLVHSFDTGATPGVMPAWSSFHPTMDQESVEDGSKELLSQCCSVQLSS
;
A
#
# COMPACT_ATOMS: atom_id res chain seq x y z
N MET A 1 -3.39 50.43 -7.60
CA MET A 1 -4.02 49.48 -6.65
C MET A 1 -3.74 48.09 -7.22
N ALA A 2 -2.71 47.42 -6.73
CA ALA A 2 -2.35 46.08 -7.22
C ALA A 2 -3.31 45.07 -6.57
N ALA A 3 -3.97 44.26 -7.40
CA ALA A 3 -4.73 43.13 -6.91
C ALA A 3 -3.74 42.15 -6.26
N VAL A 4 -3.88 41.96 -4.95
CA VAL A 4 -3.23 40.86 -4.25
C VAL A 4 -3.93 39.60 -4.77
N LEU A 5 -3.27 38.87 -5.67
CA LEU A 5 -3.64 37.49 -5.97
C LEU A 5 -3.66 36.74 -4.63
N PRO A 6 -4.68 35.91 -4.34
CA PRO A 6 -4.60 35.04 -3.17
C PRO A 6 -3.32 34.23 -3.37
N GLN A 7 -2.37 34.38 -2.45
CA GLN A 7 -1.24 33.46 -2.37
C GLN A 7 -1.88 32.08 -2.34
N SER A 8 -1.54 31.24 -3.32
CA SER A 8 -1.84 29.80 -3.35
C SER A 8 -1.60 29.29 -1.94
N SER A 9 -2.70 29.20 -1.19
CA SER A 9 -2.60 29.11 0.26
C SER A 9 -2.16 27.69 0.57
N ALA A 10 -1.44 27.48 1.66
CA ALA A 10 -0.96 26.16 2.08
C ALA A 10 -2.05 25.05 2.06
N LEU A 11 -3.33 25.41 1.99
CA LEU A 11 -4.47 24.53 1.73
C LEU A 11 -4.38 23.74 0.43
N GLU A 12 -3.82 24.30 -0.65
CA GLU A 12 -3.79 23.68 -1.99
C GLU A 12 -2.73 22.59 -2.14
N ARG A 13 -1.62 22.67 -1.37
CA ARG A 13 -0.45 21.80 -1.60
C ARG A 13 -0.61 20.36 -1.09
N SER A 14 -1.75 20.09 -0.45
CA SER A 14 -2.08 18.79 0.15
C SER A 14 -3.60 18.55 0.20
N SER A 15 -4.38 19.29 -0.60
CA SER A 15 -5.84 19.28 -0.51
C SER A 15 -6.39 17.88 -0.75
N ALA A 16 -7.38 17.49 0.05
CA ALA A 16 -8.21 16.34 -0.23
C ALA A 16 -9.63 16.82 -0.56
N GLU A 17 -10.35 16.00 -1.32
CA GLU A 17 -11.75 16.24 -1.68
C GLU A 17 -12.61 15.07 -1.23
N VAL A 18 -13.81 15.39 -0.75
CA VAL A 18 -14.80 14.40 -0.30
C VAL A 18 -16.07 14.58 -1.11
N PHE A 19 -16.60 13.47 -1.63
CA PHE A 19 -17.86 13.47 -2.36
C PHE A 19 -19.04 13.24 -1.41
N ASP A 20 -19.96 14.21 -1.32
CA ASP A 20 -21.23 14.05 -0.60
C ASP A 20 -22.26 13.38 -1.54
N CYS A 21 -22.55 12.10 -1.29
CA CYS A 21 -23.51 11.34 -2.09
C CYS A 21 -24.95 11.87 -2.01
N ALA A 22 -25.35 12.51 -0.91
CA ALA A 22 -26.71 13.03 -0.73
C ALA A 22 -26.93 14.32 -1.52
N ARG A 23 -25.89 15.17 -1.60
CA ARG A 23 -25.92 16.45 -2.31
C ARG A 23 -25.37 16.37 -3.74
N GLY A 24 -24.61 15.33 -4.06
CA GLY A 24 -23.98 15.14 -5.38
C GLY A 24 -22.89 16.16 -5.66
N VAL A 25 -22.14 16.58 -4.64
CA VAL A 25 -21.10 17.63 -4.75
C VAL A 25 -19.79 17.18 -4.13
N TRP A 26 -18.67 17.67 -4.69
CA TRP A 26 -17.34 17.55 -4.09
C TRP A 26 -17.07 18.74 -3.19
N GLU A 27 -16.56 18.48 -1.99
CA GLU A 27 -16.14 19.51 -1.04
C GLU A 27 -14.64 19.38 -0.77
N ILE A 28 -13.94 20.52 -0.82
CA ILE A 28 -12.51 20.59 -0.48
C ILE A 28 -12.40 20.59 1.05
N ILE A 29 -11.59 19.67 1.57
CA ILE A 29 -11.25 19.63 3.00
C ILE A 29 -9.79 20.09 3.21
N PRO A 30 -9.44 20.54 4.43
CA PRO A 30 -8.06 20.83 4.76
C PRO A 30 -7.14 19.67 4.39
N GLY A 31 -5.92 19.99 3.97
CA GLY A 31 -4.98 18.97 3.54
C GLY A 31 -4.68 17.97 4.67
N MET A 32 -4.69 16.68 4.31
CA MET A 32 -4.51 15.59 5.27
C MET A 32 -3.02 15.38 5.64
N TRP A 33 -2.09 16.15 5.05
CA TRP A 33 -0.65 16.04 5.27
C TRP A 33 0.05 17.40 5.18
N GLN A 34 1.12 17.58 5.98
CA GLN A 34 1.92 18.82 5.98
C GLN A 34 3.02 18.84 4.90
N LEU A 35 3.47 17.68 4.40
CA LEU A 35 4.52 17.56 3.39
C LEU A 35 3.93 17.26 2.01
N ASP A 36 4.44 17.90 0.95
CA ASP A 36 4.01 17.73 -0.44
C ASP A 36 4.31 16.34 -1.07
N VAL A 37 4.40 15.27 -0.28
CA VAL A 37 4.60 13.91 -0.77
C VAL A 37 3.35 13.08 -0.44
N PRO A 38 2.43 12.92 -1.40
CA PRO A 38 1.19 12.18 -1.15
C PRO A 38 1.45 10.68 -1.03
N PRO A 39 0.63 9.96 -0.24
CA PRO A 39 0.65 8.50 -0.21
C PRO A 39 0.39 7.94 -1.61
N ASN A 40 1.10 6.86 -1.97
CA ASN A 40 0.93 6.22 -3.28
C ASN A 40 -0.43 5.53 -3.39
N GLN A 41 -0.90 4.94 -2.29
CA GLN A 41 -2.18 4.28 -2.18
C GLN A 41 -2.79 4.52 -0.80
N ILE A 42 -4.09 4.80 -0.77
CA ILE A 42 -4.91 4.89 0.44
C ILE A 42 -6.04 3.88 0.30
N VAL A 43 -6.32 3.13 1.36
CA VAL A 43 -7.45 2.20 1.45
C VAL A 43 -8.30 2.48 2.68
N ALA A 44 -9.59 2.17 2.58
CA ALA A 44 -10.53 2.32 3.68
C ALA A 44 -10.78 0.97 4.37
N VAL A 45 -10.60 0.91 5.69
CA VAL A 45 -10.87 -0.26 6.54
C VAL A 45 -11.70 0.19 7.73
N ALA A 46 -12.90 -0.37 7.91
CA ALA A 46 -13.78 -0.07 9.05
C ALA A 46 -13.96 1.45 9.33
N GLY A 47 -14.10 2.27 8.28
CA GLY A 47 -14.29 3.72 8.40
C GLY A 47 -13.02 4.53 8.68
N ARG A 48 -11.83 3.90 8.67
CA ARG A 48 -10.53 4.54 8.83
C ARG A 48 -9.72 4.44 7.53
N LEU A 49 -8.82 5.39 7.31
CA LEU A 49 -7.96 5.41 6.13
C LEU A 49 -6.55 4.93 6.49
N PHE A 50 -6.00 4.07 5.63
CA PHE A 50 -4.68 3.47 5.79
C PHE A 50 -3.84 3.73 4.56
N SER A 51 -2.55 3.96 4.75
CA SER A 51 -1.59 4.12 3.67
C SER A 51 -0.33 3.32 3.93
N SER A 52 0.41 3.06 2.85
CA SER A 52 1.73 2.47 2.88
C SER A 52 2.59 3.10 1.82
N GLY A 53 3.69 3.71 2.23
CA GLY A 53 4.57 4.39 1.29
C GLY A 53 3.98 5.67 0.72
N ASP A 54 4.69 6.22 -0.26
CA ASP A 54 4.39 7.48 -0.91
C ASP A 54 4.84 7.44 -2.38
N CYS A 55 4.62 8.53 -3.12
CA CYS A 55 4.96 8.58 -4.55
C CYS A 55 6.46 8.46 -4.85
N LEU A 56 7.34 8.55 -3.84
CA LEU A 56 8.79 8.38 -3.97
C LEU A 56 9.26 7.00 -3.50
N ASN A 57 8.56 6.41 -2.54
CA ASN A 57 8.88 5.10 -1.99
C ASN A 57 7.61 4.30 -1.72
N SER A 58 7.39 3.24 -2.51
CA SER A 58 6.25 2.33 -2.36
C SER A 58 6.15 1.65 -0.99
N TRP A 59 7.24 1.58 -0.21
CA TRP A 59 7.23 1.01 1.15
C TRP A 59 8.19 1.76 2.09
N LYS A 60 7.65 2.47 3.08
CA LYS A 60 8.43 3.21 4.10
C LYS A 60 8.79 2.37 5.33
N GLY A 61 8.49 1.08 5.32
CA GLY A 61 8.78 0.19 6.45
C GLY A 61 7.66 0.09 7.49
N HIS A 62 6.48 0.62 7.23
CA HIS A 62 5.33 0.62 8.15
C HIS A 62 4.03 0.97 7.42
N VAL A 63 2.91 0.76 8.11
CA VAL A 63 1.57 1.21 7.71
C VAL A 63 1.25 2.47 8.51
N GLU A 64 0.66 3.47 7.85
CA GLU A 64 0.19 4.70 8.49
C GLU A 64 -1.34 4.69 8.51
N VAL A 65 -1.94 5.22 9.57
CA VAL A 65 -3.38 5.37 9.73
C VAL A 65 -3.74 6.83 9.99
N TYR A 66 -4.79 7.28 9.32
CA TYR A 66 -5.27 8.64 9.43
C TYR A 66 -6.24 8.79 10.61
N ASP A 67 -6.00 9.81 11.43
CA ASP A 67 -6.92 10.31 12.44
C ASP A 67 -7.60 11.58 11.90
N GLY A 68 -8.89 11.48 11.63
CA GLY A 68 -9.69 12.59 11.09
C GLY A 68 -10.03 13.68 12.10
N GLU A 69 -10.00 13.39 13.40
CA GLU A 69 -10.22 14.38 14.46
C GLU A 69 -8.98 15.25 14.64
N LEU A 70 -7.81 14.62 14.60
CA LEU A 70 -6.51 15.30 14.74
C LEU A 70 -5.95 15.81 13.40
N ASN A 71 -6.50 15.36 12.27
CA ASN A 71 -6.01 15.64 10.91
C ASN A 71 -4.51 15.26 10.75
N ILE A 72 -4.13 14.07 11.22
CA ILE A 72 -2.75 13.56 11.15
C ILE A 72 -2.69 12.10 10.70
N TRP A 73 -1.59 11.74 10.04
CA TRP A 73 -1.20 10.34 9.84
C TRP A 73 -0.25 9.91 10.95
N SER A 74 -0.48 8.72 11.49
CA SER A 74 0.34 8.13 12.54
C SER A 74 0.75 6.72 12.15
N ILE A 75 1.95 6.30 12.57
CA ILE A 75 2.41 4.93 12.36
C ILE A 75 1.46 4.01 13.13
N MET A 76 0.88 3.03 12.44
CA MET A 76 0.10 1.99 13.09
C MET A 76 1.05 1.14 13.93
N ASP A 77 0.67 0.93 15.19
CA ASP A 77 1.38 0.00 16.08
C ASP A 77 1.64 -1.32 15.37
N HIS A 78 2.74 -1.99 15.72
CA HIS A 78 3.12 -3.32 15.22
C HIS A 78 3.22 -3.48 13.68
N SER A 79 3.06 -2.39 12.91
CA SER A 79 3.21 -2.40 11.45
C SER A 79 4.67 -2.26 10.99
N THR A 80 5.58 -1.87 11.88
CA THR A 80 6.99 -1.65 11.57
C THR A 80 7.65 -2.93 11.04
N LEU A 81 7.99 -2.90 9.77
CA LEU A 81 8.66 -3.96 9.04
C LEU A 81 9.53 -3.32 7.95
N PRO A 82 10.83 -3.11 8.21
CA PRO A 82 11.71 -2.36 7.31
C PRO A 82 11.73 -2.89 5.87
N ASP A 83 11.67 -4.20 5.71
CA ASP A 83 11.62 -4.84 4.41
C ASP A 83 10.64 -6.04 4.41
N LEU A 84 9.66 -5.98 3.51
CA LEU A 84 8.69 -7.04 3.26
C LEU A 84 9.35 -8.34 2.78
N SER A 85 10.51 -8.26 2.12
CA SER A 85 11.24 -9.44 1.62
C SER A 85 11.69 -10.38 2.76
N LEU A 86 11.90 -9.83 3.97
CA LEU A 86 12.32 -10.58 5.15
C LEU A 86 11.24 -11.54 5.64
N LEU A 87 9.96 -11.20 5.47
CA LEU A 87 8.85 -12.11 5.80
C LEU A 87 8.79 -13.30 4.83
N ALA A 88 9.23 -13.09 3.60
CA ALA A 88 9.14 -14.06 2.54
C ALA A 88 10.35 -14.99 2.42
N THR A 89 11.34 -14.85 3.30
CA THR A 89 12.61 -15.61 3.24
C THR A 89 13.29 -15.48 1.86
N LEU A 90 13.12 -14.32 1.20
CA LEU A 90 13.82 -14.03 -0.05
C LEU A 90 15.29 -13.70 0.24
N PRO A 91 16.20 -13.94 -0.72
CA PRO A 91 17.60 -13.59 -0.53
C PRO A 91 17.76 -12.07 -0.39
N PRO A 92 18.79 -11.60 0.34
CA PRO A 92 19.03 -10.15 0.53
C PRO A 92 19.25 -9.36 -0.77
N SER A 93 19.57 -10.05 -1.87
CA SER A 93 19.71 -9.45 -3.20
C SER A 93 18.37 -9.26 -3.92
N ALA A 94 17.26 -9.69 -3.33
CA ALA A 94 15.94 -9.53 -3.93
C ALA A 94 15.56 -8.05 -4.03
N GLN A 95 15.20 -7.60 -5.22
CA GLN A 95 14.76 -6.23 -5.47
C GLN A 95 13.24 -6.21 -5.66
N ARG A 96 12.52 -5.40 -4.87
CA ARG A 96 11.08 -5.18 -5.08
C ARG A 96 10.86 -4.38 -6.37
N LEU A 97 10.08 -4.92 -7.28
CA LEU A 97 9.71 -4.31 -8.56
C LEU A 97 8.44 -3.48 -8.44
N TYR A 98 7.46 -3.97 -7.68
CA TYR A 98 6.19 -3.28 -7.46
C TYR A 98 5.56 -3.66 -6.13
N LEU A 99 4.61 -2.84 -5.69
CA LEU A 99 3.81 -3.06 -4.49
C LEU A 99 2.45 -2.39 -4.66
N THR A 100 1.37 -3.15 -4.50
CA THR A 100 0.00 -2.63 -4.43
C THR A 100 -0.72 -3.22 -3.22
N MET A 101 -1.70 -2.50 -2.70
CA MET A 101 -2.45 -2.85 -1.51
C MET A 101 -3.94 -3.04 -1.84
N ALA A 102 -4.52 -4.11 -1.30
CA ALA A 102 -5.96 -4.38 -1.28
C ALA A 102 -6.44 -4.62 0.15
N VAL A 103 -7.76 -4.61 0.36
CA VAL A 103 -8.38 -4.82 1.66
C VAL A 103 -9.40 -5.95 1.57
N VAL A 104 -9.40 -6.82 2.59
CA VAL A 104 -10.53 -7.70 2.91
C VAL A 104 -10.77 -7.65 4.40
N ASP A 105 -11.97 -7.28 4.82
CA ASP A 105 -12.35 -7.11 6.22
C ASP A 105 -11.36 -6.22 6.99
N THR A 106 -10.62 -6.76 7.97
CA THR A 106 -9.59 -6.04 8.74
C THR A 106 -8.17 -6.24 8.21
N GLN A 107 -8.01 -6.98 7.12
CA GLN A 107 -6.70 -7.34 6.57
C GLN A 107 -6.33 -6.48 5.37
N LEU A 108 -5.12 -5.93 5.43
CA LEU A 108 -4.43 -5.34 4.28
C LEU A 108 -3.65 -6.45 3.58
N TYR A 109 -3.77 -6.54 2.26
CA TYR A 109 -3.01 -7.46 1.42
C TYR A 109 -2.10 -6.66 0.49
N PHE A 110 -0.80 -6.86 0.66
CA PHE A 110 0.24 -6.26 -0.14
C PHE A 110 0.69 -7.25 -1.20
N LEU A 111 0.31 -7.01 -2.45
CA LEU A 111 0.77 -7.79 -3.59
C LEU A 111 2.09 -7.18 -4.07
N ALA A 112 3.15 -7.96 -3.96
CA ALA A 112 4.53 -7.53 -4.21
C ALA A 112 5.19 -8.43 -5.25
N GLY A 113 5.94 -7.80 -6.15
CA GLY A 113 6.81 -8.49 -7.10
C GLY A 113 8.26 -8.27 -6.74
N TYR A 114 9.05 -9.33 -6.84
CA TYR A 114 10.47 -9.32 -6.54
C TYR A 114 11.27 -9.87 -7.69
N GLN A 115 12.37 -9.23 -8.02
CA GLN A 115 13.40 -9.78 -8.86
C GLN A 115 14.46 -10.47 -7.99
N VAL A 116 14.74 -11.74 -8.28
CA VAL A 116 15.66 -12.57 -7.50
C VAL A 116 16.72 -13.17 -8.42
N ALA A 117 17.99 -13.06 -8.05
CA ALA A 117 19.08 -13.68 -8.79
C ALA A 117 18.94 -15.21 -8.83
N VAL A 118 19.21 -15.82 -9.98
CA VAL A 118 19.24 -17.28 -10.16
C VAL A 118 20.65 -17.77 -9.82
N ALA A 119 20.77 -18.63 -8.80
CA ALA A 119 22.08 -19.05 -8.29
C ALA A 119 22.93 -19.83 -9.32
N ASP A 120 22.29 -20.57 -10.23
CA ASP A 120 22.97 -21.55 -11.10
C ASP A 120 23.02 -21.15 -12.59
N ALA A 121 22.46 -19.99 -12.97
CA ALA A 121 22.49 -19.49 -14.34
C ALA A 121 23.18 -18.13 -14.36
N GLY A 122 24.35 -18.04 -15.00
CA GLY A 122 25.11 -16.80 -15.14
C GLY A 122 24.22 -15.65 -15.59
N ASP A 123 24.15 -14.62 -14.73
CA ASP A 123 23.39 -13.36 -14.91
C ASP A 123 21.87 -13.48 -15.12
N GLY A 124 21.26 -14.59 -14.70
CA GLY A 124 19.81 -14.78 -14.75
C GLY A 124 19.09 -14.16 -13.56
N PHE A 125 17.97 -13.47 -13.82
CA PHE A 125 17.00 -13.07 -12.79
C PHE A 125 15.67 -13.79 -13.01
N ARG A 126 15.00 -14.12 -11.91
CA ARG A 126 13.60 -14.59 -11.94
C ARG A 126 12.71 -13.60 -11.20
N THR A 127 11.49 -13.44 -11.68
CA THR A 127 10.45 -12.68 -10.98
C THR A 127 9.68 -13.62 -10.07
N VAL A 128 9.42 -13.20 -8.83
CA VAL A 128 8.60 -13.91 -7.84
C VAL A 128 7.52 -12.96 -7.35
N SER A 129 6.27 -13.41 -7.39
CA SER A 129 5.13 -12.67 -6.85
C SER A 129 4.75 -13.23 -5.49
N LEU A 130 4.49 -12.34 -4.53
CA LEU A 130 4.12 -12.68 -3.16
C LEU A 130 2.99 -11.80 -2.66
N VAL A 131 2.28 -12.33 -1.67
CA VAL A 131 1.28 -11.59 -0.93
C VAL A 131 1.72 -11.51 0.52
N HIS A 132 1.84 -10.30 1.05
CA HIS A 132 2.03 -10.07 2.48
C HIS A 132 0.71 -9.59 3.06
N SER A 133 0.24 -10.17 4.16
CA SER A 133 -0.96 -9.67 4.84
C SER A 133 -0.61 -9.00 6.15
N PHE A 134 -1.39 -7.98 6.49
CA PHE A 134 -1.33 -7.28 7.76
C PHE A 134 -2.74 -7.18 8.37
N ASP A 135 -2.95 -7.75 9.55
CA ASP A 135 -4.22 -7.63 10.27
C ASP A 135 -4.25 -6.36 11.12
N THR A 136 -5.07 -5.39 10.71
CA THR A 136 -5.25 -4.10 11.41
C THR A 136 -5.97 -4.24 12.75
N GLY A 137 -6.59 -5.41 13.02
CA GLY A 137 -7.26 -5.74 14.28
C GLY A 137 -6.42 -6.59 15.23
N ALA A 138 -5.17 -6.93 14.86
CA ALA A 138 -4.35 -7.86 15.64
C ALA A 138 -4.10 -7.33 17.06
N THR A 139 -4.33 -8.19 18.06
CA THR A 139 -4.01 -7.86 19.45
C THR A 139 -2.52 -8.08 19.70
N PRO A 140 -1.78 -7.07 20.19
CA PRO A 140 -0.35 -7.18 20.44
C PRO A 140 0.00 -8.37 21.34
N GLY A 141 0.97 -9.18 20.91
CA GLY A 141 1.51 -10.29 21.69
C GLY A 141 0.68 -11.58 21.68
N VAL A 142 -0.49 -11.60 21.03
CA VAL A 142 -1.31 -12.81 20.91
C VAL A 142 -1.05 -13.53 19.58
N MET A 143 -1.05 -12.79 18.46
CA MET A 143 -0.77 -13.30 17.12
C MET A 143 0.17 -12.37 16.35
N PRO A 144 0.99 -12.87 15.41
CA PRO A 144 1.75 -12.02 14.53
C PRO A 144 0.80 -11.28 13.60
N ALA A 145 0.92 -9.95 13.55
CA ALA A 145 0.09 -9.12 12.69
C ALA A 145 0.43 -9.29 11.20
N TRP A 146 1.66 -9.69 10.90
CA TRP A 146 2.16 -9.90 9.54
C TRP A 146 2.21 -11.38 9.17
N SER A 147 1.83 -11.68 7.92
CA SER A 147 2.06 -13.00 7.32
C SER A 147 2.48 -12.86 5.85
N SER A 148 3.00 -13.91 5.24
CA SER A 148 3.38 -13.90 3.82
C SER A 148 3.16 -15.26 3.17
N PHE A 149 2.65 -15.25 1.95
CA PHE A 149 2.32 -16.45 1.19
C PHE A 149 2.42 -16.22 -0.31
N HIS A 150 2.53 -17.31 -1.07
CA HIS A 150 2.51 -17.24 -2.53
C HIS A 150 1.08 -17.08 -3.03
N PRO A 151 0.84 -16.26 -4.06
CA PRO A 151 -0.46 -16.20 -4.71
C PRO A 151 -0.80 -17.58 -5.29
N THR A 152 -2.06 -18.00 -5.14
CA THR A 152 -2.54 -19.21 -5.81
C THR A 152 -2.74 -18.87 -7.28
N MET A 153 -2.03 -19.56 -8.15
CA MET A 153 -2.17 -19.42 -9.60
C MET A 153 -2.80 -20.70 -10.15
N ASP A 154 -3.79 -20.58 -11.03
CA ASP A 154 -4.46 -21.72 -11.65
C ASP A 154 -3.45 -22.56 -12.46
N GLN A 155 -3.62 -23.89 -12.51
CA GLN A 155 -2.67 -24.80 -13.17
C GLN A 155 -2.37 -24.43 -14.64
N GLU A 156 -3.36 -23.90 -15.38
CA GLU A 156 -3.16 -23.44 -16.76
C GLU A 156 -2.21 -22.23 -16.87
N SER A 157 -2.05 -21.46 -15.79
CA SER A 157 -1.16 -20.30 -15.75
C SER A 157 0.28 -20.63 -15.33
N VAL A 158 0.51 -21.84 -14.82
CA VAL A 158 1.84 -22.32 -14.42
C VAL A 158 2.65 -22.78 -15.64
N GLU A 159 1.99 -23.32 -16.67
CA GLU A 159 2.65 -23.80 -17.90
C GLU A 159 3.24 -22.69 -18.77
N ASP A 160 2.73 -21.46 -18.67
CA ASP A 160 3.19 -20.32 -19.50
C ASP A 160 4.43 -19.62 -18.91
N GLY A 161 4.77 -19.85 -17.64
CA GLY A 161 6.00 -19.33 -16.99
C GLY A 161 6.19 -17.80 -17.02
N SER A 162 5.21 -17.04 -17.52
CA SER A 162 5.38 -15.67 -18.02
C SER A 162 4.37 -14.67 -17.47
N LYS A 163 3.45 -15.08 -16.59
CA LYS A 163 2.47 -14.15 -16.00
C LYS A 163 3.13 -13.26 -14.95
N GLU A 164 3.75 -12.20 -15.43
CA GLU A 164 4.15 -11.07 -14.61
C GLU A 164 2.90 -10.31 -14.17
N LEU A 165 2.66 -10.25 -12.86
CA LEU A 165 1.67 -9.34 -12.32
C LEU A 165 2.24 -7.93 -12.43
N LEU A 166 1.48 -7.03 -13.05
CA LEU A 166 1.83 -5.61 -13.16
C LEU A 166 0.91 -4.81 -12.23
N SER A 167 1.50 -3.87 -11.49
CA SER A 167 0.89 -3.13 -10.39
C SER A 167 -0.10 -2.04 -10.82
N GLN A 168 -0.99 -2.32 -11.75
CA GLN A 168 -1.98 -1.33 -12.18
C GLN A 168 -3.22 -1.32 -11.27
N CYS A 169 -3.68 -2.48 -10.82
CA CYS A 169 -4.75 -2.58 -9.83
C CYS A 169 -4.81 -4.00 -9.25
N CYS A 170 -5.41 -4.12 -8.07
CA CYS A 170 -5.86 -5.40 -7.54
C CYS A 170 -7.31 -5.22 -7.07
N SER A 171 -8.16 -6.19 -7.40
CA SER A 171 -9.56 -6.23 -6.96
C SER A 171 -9.81 -7.56 -6.29
N VAL A 172 -10.47 -7.54 -5.13
CA VAL A 172 -10.82 -8.77 -4.42
C VAL A 172 -12.24 -9.16 -4.80
N GLN A 173 -12.40 -10.39 -5.30
CA GLN A 173 -13.71 -11.01 -5.50
C GLN A 173 -13.98 -11.98 -4.37
N LEU A 174 -15.01 -11.72 -3.58
CA LEU A 174 -15.50 -12.65 -2.57
C LEU A 174 -16.47 -13.63 -3.24
N SER A 175 -16.22 -14.93 -3.12
CA SER A 175 -17.19 -15.94 -3.54
C SER A 175 -18.32 -15.99 -2.51
N SER A 176 -19.54 -15.67 -2.96
CA SER A 176 -20.79 -15.83 -2.20
C SER A 176 -21.17 -17.30 -2.04
#